data_AF-A0A914UWX0-F1
#
_entry.id   AF-A0A914UWX0-F1
#
_cell.length_a   1.000
_cell.length_b   1.000
_cell.length_c   1.000
_cell.angle_alpha   90.00
_cell.angle_beta   90.00
_cell.angle_gamma   90.00
#
_symmetry.space_group_name_H-M   'P 1'
#
loop_
_entity.id
_entity.type
_entity.pdbx_description
1 polymer ?
#
loop_
_entity_poly.entity_id
_entity_poly.type
_entity_poly.pdbx_seq_one_letter_code
_entity_poly.pdbx_strand_id
1 'polypeptide(L)' 'MANPPRQDMPPAGGYQDFNWNRTFPRTWFKPGRVLAITVGITGYGVYWYWYTRARIITEKFEDIDVRCAYEPFMKAERDR' A
#
# COMPACT_ATOMS: atom_id res chain seq x y z
N MET A 1 -41.86 -28.15 -58.06
CA MET A 1 -42.11 -26.95 -57.22
C MET A 1 -41.02 -26.92 -56.17
N ALA A 2 -40.17 -25.90 -56.16
CA ALA A 2 -39.03 -25.84 -55.23
C ALA A 2 -39.53 -25.66 -53.78
N ASN A 3 -38.88 -26.33 -52.82
CA ASN A 3 -39.22 -26.16 -51.40
C ASN A 3 -39.02 -24.68 -51.00
N PRO A 4 -39.96 -24.09 -50.26
CA PRO A 4 -39.82 -22.71 -49.80
C PRO A 4 -38.58 -22.57 -48.92
N PRO A 5 -37.87 -21.43 -48.99
CA PRO A 5 -36.67 -21.21 -48.20
C PRO A 5 -37.01 -21.26 -46.71
N ARG A 6 -36.24 -22.03 -45.94
CA ARG A 6 -36.36 -22.03 -44.48
C ARG A 6 -35.84 -20.69 -43.96
N GLN A 7 -36.72 -19.97 -43.29
CA GLN A 7 -36.37 -18.76 -42.56
C GLN A 7 -35.85 -19.14 -41.17
N ASP A 8 -34.79 -18.48 -40.70
CA ASP A 8 -34.36 -18.59 -39.30
C ASP A 8 -35.36 -17.84 -38.41
N MET A 9 -35.95 -18.59 -37.48
CA MET A 9 -36.93 -18.08 -36.52
C MET A 9 -36.41 -18.30 -35.10
N PRO A 10 -36.79 -17.44 -34.13
CA PRO A 10 -36.45 -17.67 -32.74
C PRO A 10 -37.10 -18.97 -32.24
N PRO A 11 -36.52 -19.59 -31.20
CA PRO A 11 -37.11 -20.76 -30.57
C PRO A 11 -38.52 -20.44 -30.05
N ALA A 12 -39.41 -21.43 -30.05
CA ALA A 12 -40.82 -21.26 -29.68
C ALA A 12 -41.05 -20.69 -28.26
N GLY A 13 -40.06 -20.82 -27.37
CA GLY A 13 -40.07 -20.26 -26.01
C GLY A 13 -39.27 -18.97 -25.83
N GLY A 14 -38.71 -18.40 -26.91
CA GLY A 14 -37.83 -17.23 -26.84
C GLY A 14 -36.43 -17.53 -26.31
N TYR A 15 -35.59 -16.50 -26.26
CA TYR A 15 -34.26 -16.56 -25.66
C TYR A 15 -34.35 -16.33 -24.15
N GLN A 16 -33.32 -16.75 -23.39
CA GLN A 16 -33.23 -16.37 -21.99
C GLN A 16 -33.11 -14.85 -21.83
N ASP A 17 -33.69 -14.35 -20.75
CA ASP A 17 -33.59 -12.94 -20.39
C ASP A 17 -32.12 -12.55 -20.17
N PHE A 18 -31.72 -11.48 -20.84
CA PHE A 18 -30.38 -10.92 -20.70
C PHE A 18 -30.40 -9.78 -19.68
N ASN A 19 -29.46 -9.82 -18.73
CA ASN A 19 -29.28 -8.70 -17.81
C ASN A 19 -28.55 -7.56 -18.52
N TRP A 20 -29.31 -6.54 -18.93
CA TRP A 20 -28.78 -5.31 -19.54
C TRP A 20 -28.36 -4.26 -18.51
N ASN A 21 -28.61 -4.49 -17.22
CA ASN A 21 -28.27 -3.53 -16.17
C ASN A 21 -26.77 -3.49 -15.89
N ARG A 22 -26.29 -2.30 -15.49
CA ARG A 22 -24.93 -2.14 -14.97
C ARG A 22 -24.78 -2.91 -13.67
N THR A 23 -23.85 -3.86 -13.62
CA THR A 23 -23.48 -4.59 -12.42
C THR A 23 -22.16 -4.04 -11.88
N PHE A 24 -22.23 -3.33 -10.75
CA PHE A 24 -21.02 -2.85 -10.09
C PHE A 24 -20.46 -3.94 -9.17
N PRO A 25 -19.15 -4.20 -9.19
CA PRO A 25 -18.54 -5.15 -8.28
C PRO A 25 -18.62 -4.62 -6.85
N ARG A 26 -18.79 -5.53 -5.89
CA ARG A 26 -18.77 -5.19 -4.47
C ARG A 26 -17.36 -4.74 -4.07
N THR A 27 -17.25 -3.54 -3.52
CA THR A 27 -15.99 -3.02 -2.96
C THR A 27 -15.85 -3.38 -1.48
N TRP A 28 -14.66 -3.84 -1.10
CA TRP A 28 -14.36 -4.28 0.27
C TRP A 28 -13.82 -3.15 1.16
N PHE A 29 -13.22 -2.13 0.54
CA PHE A 29 -12.58 -0.99 1.21
C PHE A 29 -13.48 0.23 1.17
N LYS A 30 -14.46 0.27 2.08
CA LYS A 30 -15.24 1.47 2.32
C LYS A 30 -14.34 2.57 2.90
N PRO A 31 -14.62 3.86 2.66
CA PRO A 31 -13.78 4.96 3.13
C PRO A 31 -13.45 4.92 4.63
N GLY A 32 -14.44 4.59 5.47
CA GLY A 32 -14.22 4.46 6.92
C GLY A 32 -13.25 3.33 7.30
N ARG A 33 -13.25 2.21 6.57
CA ARG A 33 -12.30 1.11 6.79
C ARG A 33 -10.88 1.51 6.38
N VAL A 34 -10.74 2.23 5.27
CA VAL A 34 -9.44 2.76 4.83
C VAL A 34 -8.89 3.73 5.87
N LEU A 35 -9.72 4.67 6.35
CA LEU A 35 -9.32 5.62 7.38
C LEU A 35 -8.85 4.91 8.66
N ALA A 36 -9.60 3.92 9.14
CA ALA A 36 -9.25 3.18 10.36
C ALA A 36 -7.90 2.45 10.22
N ILE A 37 -7.65 1.82 9.06
CA ILE A 37 -6.38 1.16 8.78
C ILE A 37 -5.24 2.17 8.77
N THR A 38 -5.40 3.30 8.06
CA THR A 38 -4.36 4.34 7.97
C THR A 38 -4.02 4.91 9.35
N VAL A 39 -5.03 5.21 10.17
CA VAL A 39 -4.82 5.71 11.54
C VAL A 39 -4.14 4.65 12.41
N GLY A 40 -4.55 3.38 12.30
CA GLY A 40 -3.93 2.27 13.04
C GLY A 40 -2.45 2.09 12.71
N ILE A 41 -2.09 2.08 11.41
CA ILE A 41 -0.70 1.96 10.96
C ILE A 41 0.11 3.17 11.42
N THR A 42 -0.43 4.38 11.29
CA THR A 42 0.25 5.61 11.72
C THR A 42 0.50 5.62 13.22
N GLY A 43 -0.51 5.26 14.02
CA GLY A 43 -0.40 5.19 15.47
C GLY A 43 0.64 4.17 15.92
N TYR A 44 0.68 3.00 15.29
CA TYR A 44 1.71 1.99 15.56
C TYR A 44 3.11 2.48 15.20
N GLY A 45 3.27 3.16 14.06
CA GLY A 45 4.55 3.76 13.66
C GLY A 45 5.07 4.79 14.68
N VAL A 46 4.18 5.65 15.18
CA VAL A 46 4.52 6.62 16.23
C VAL A 46 4.94 5.91 17.51
N TYR A 47 4.17 4.91 17.97
CA TYR A 47 4.53 4.11 19.14
C TYR A 47 5.91 3.45 18.99
N TRP A 48 6.17 2.83 17.85
CA TRP A 48 7.44 2.17 17.57
C TRP A 48 8.62 3.14 17.57
N TYR A 49 8.44 4.32 16.96
CA TYR A 49 9.44 5.38 16.99
C TYR A 49 9.79 5.78 18.42
N TRP A 50 8.79 6.01 19.28
CA TRP A 50 9.05 6.36 20.69
C TRP A 50 9.78 5.25 21.45
N TYR A 51 9.42 4.00 21.20
CA TYR A 51 10.09 2.85 21.81
C TYR A 51 11.57 2.73 21.40
N THR A 52 11.88 2.99 20.13
CA THR A 52 13.26 2.88 19.60
C THR A 52 14.09 4.15 19.76
N ARG A 53 13.46 5.31 19.94
CA ARG A 53 14.11 6.62 20.02
C ARG A 53 15.26 6.67 21.02
N ALA A 54 15.07 6.12 22.23
CA ALA A 54 16.10 6.15 23.26
C ALA A 54 17.39 5.45 22.80
N ARG A 55 17.25 4.28 22.15
CA ARG A 55 18.38 3.51 21.62
C ARG A 55 19.13 4.26 20.52
N ILE A 56 18.39 4.82 19.56
CA ILE A 56 18.97 5.60 18.45
C ILE A 56 19.74 6.82 18.99
N ILE A 57 19.20 7.47 20.02
CA ILE A 57 19.86 8.62 20.64
C ILE A 57 21.15 8.18 21.35
N THR A 58 21.13 7.08 22.10
CA THR A 58 22.32 6.54 22.77
C THR A 58 23.42 6.19 21.76
N GLU A 59 23.08 5.45 20.70
CA GLU A 59 24.02 5.09 19.63
C GLU A 59 24.66 6.35 18.99
N LYS A 60 23.84 7.37 18.73
CA LYS A 60 24.33 8.64 18.19
C LYS A 60 25.28 9.37 19.15
N PHE A 61 25.05 9.27 20.46
CA PHE A 61 25.95 9.86 21.45
C PHE A 61 27.30 9.14 21.46
N GLU A 62 27.30 7.81 21.39
CA GLU A 62 28.51 6.99 21.31
C GLU A 62 29.35 7.35 20.07
N ASP A 63 28.70 7.47 18.89
CA ASP A 63 29.38 7.87 17.65
C ASP A 63 30.03 9.27 17.74
N ILE A 64 29.34 10.23 18.35
CA ILE A 64 29.86 11.59 18.52
C ILE A 64 31.04 11.61 19.48
N ASP A 65 30.97 10.86 20.57
CA ASP A 65 32.04 10.79 21.56
C ASP A 65 33.32 10.19 20.96
N VAL A 66 33.16 9.09 20.22
CA VAL A 66 34.26 8.45 19.46
C VAL A 66 34.87 9.43 18.46
N ARG A 67 34.04 10.14 17.69
CA ARG A 67 34.52 11.15 16.74
C ARG A 67 35.31 12.26 17.44
N CYS A 68 34.78 12.78 18.55
CA CYS A 68 35.43 13.82 19.34
C CYS A 68 36.82 13.36 19.84
N ALA A 69 36.93 12.09 20.25
CA ALA A 69 38.20 11.51 20.72
C ALA A 69 39.27 11.43 19.62
N TYR A 70 38.91 11.07 18.37
CA TYR A 70 39.88 10.92 17.26
C TYR A 70 40.11 12.21 16.45
N GLU A 71 39.19 13.18 16.50
CA GLU A 71 39.28 14.45 15.77
C GLU A 71 40.61 15.21 15.92
N PRO A 72 41.21 15.34 17.12
CA PRO A 72 42.50 16.04 17.24
C PRO A 72 43.63 15.33 16.49
N PHE A 73 43.66 14.00 16.48
CA PHE A 73 44.69 13.23 15.77
C PHE A 73 44.54 13.37 14.24
N MET A 74 43.32 13.22 13.73
CA MET A 74 43.02 13.39 12.31
C MET A 74 43.36 14.81 11.82
N LYS A 75 43.13 15.81 12.67
CA LYS A 75 43.45 17.21 12.35
C LYS A 75 44.96 17.44 12.35
N ALA A 76 45.68 16.88 13.31
CA ALA A 76 47.14 16.96 13.37
C ALA A 76 47.82 16.26 12.18
N GLU A 77 47.29 15.12 11.73
CA GLU A 77 47.80 14.44 10.51
C GLU A 77 47.60 15.27 9.25
N ARG A 78 46.48 16.02 9.15
CA ARG A 78 46.20 16.88 7.99
C ARG A 78 47.05 18.16 7.97
N ASP A 79 47.42 18.65 9.15
CA ASP A 79 48.21 19.88 9.31
C ASP A 79 49.72 19.65 9.10
N ARG A 80 50.15 18.37 9.05
CA ARG A 80 51.53 17.94 8.82
C ARG A 80 51.87 17.80 7.34
#